data_AF-A0A9X7AV24-F1
#
_entry.id   AF-A0A9X7AV24-F1
#
_cell.length_a   1.000
_cell.length_b   1.000
_cell.length_c   1.000
_cell.angle_alpha   90.00
_cell.angle_beta   90.00
_cell.angle_gamma   90.00
#
_symmetry.space_group_name_H-M   'P 1'
#
loop_
_entity.id
_entity.type
_entity.pdbx_description
1 polymer ?
#
loop_
_entity_poly.entity_id
_entity_poly.type
_entity_poly.pdbx_seq_one_letter_code
_entity_poly.pdbx_strand_id
1 'polypeptide(L)'
;MSRKKENTDFTCENCGANVKAVTNGSYRNHCPFCLYSKHLDNTPGDRNSLCKGLMKPLDLEYSNKKGYQIIHQCLQCNKIQKNKVAVNSIQEDDFITVFYS
;
A
#
# COMPACT_ATOMS: atom_id res chain seq x y z
N MET A 1 -5.85 12.20 14.04
CA MET A 1 -5.35 10.90 14.54
C MET A 1 -3.91 10.76 14.08
N SER A 2 -2.99 10.39 14.97
CA SER A 2 -1.55 10.42 14.68
C SER A 2 -1.15 9.26 13.77
N ARG A 3 -0.49 9.58 12.65
CA ARG A 3 0.06 8.64 11.65
C ARG A 3 0.91 7.49 12.24
N LYS A 4 1.35 7.62 13.50
CA LYS A 4 2.09 6.58 14.24
C LYS A 4 1.25 5.33 14.57
N LYS A 5 -0.07 5.44 14.73
CA LYS A 5 -0.90 4.30 15.17
C LYS A 5 -1.20 3.30 14.04
N GLU A 6 -1.03 3.72 12.80
CA GLU A 6 -1.37 2.95 11.58
C GLU A 6 -0.15 2.32 10.91
N ASN A 7 1.06 2.68 11.34
CA ASN A 7 2.30 2.17 10.80
C ASN A 7 2.81 1.03 11.67
N THR A 8 2.36 -0.18 11.38
CA THR A 8 2.67 -1.41 12.11
C THR A 8 3.11 -2.50 11.16
N ASP A 9 3.83 -3.48 11.70
CA ASP A 9 4.15 -4.70 10.98
C ASP A 9 2.86 -5.47 10.64
N PHE A 10 2.84 -6.17 9.51
CA PHE A 10 1.74 -7.04 9.11
C PHE A 10 2.19 -8.16 8.19
N THR A 11 1.40 -9.24 8.14
CA THR A 11 1.61 -10.32 7.18
C THR A 11 0.78 -10.07 5.93
N CYS A 12 1.40 -10.15 4.74
CA CYS A 12 0.70 -9.95 3.48
C CYS A 12 -0.31 -11.09 3.21
N GLU A 13 -1.58 -10.73 3.03
CA GLU A 13 -2.66 -11.70 2.75
C GLU A 13 -2.60 -12.30 1.33
N ASN A 14 -1.80 -11.75 0.42
CA ASN A 14 -1.61 -12.30 -0.93
C ASN A 14 -0.44 -13.28 -1.03
N CYS A 15 0.73 -12.92 -0.49
CA CYS A 15 1.97 -13.70 -0.66
C CYS A 15 2.56 -14.28 0.64
N GLY A 16 1.96 -13.97 1.80
CA GLY A 16 2.43 -14.46 3.11
C GLY A 16 3.69 -13.78 3.66
N ALA A 17 4.32 -12.86 2.93
CA ALA A 17 5.52 -12.17 3.39
C ALA A 17 5.25 -11.29 4.62
N ASN A 18 6.21 -11.25 5.56
CA ASN A 18 6.19 -10.32 6.68
C ASN A 18 6.65 -8.93 6.25
N VAL A 19 5.79 -7.94 6.46
CA VAL A 19 5.99 -6.54 6.09
C VAL A 19 6.31 -5.75 7.35
N LYS A 20 7.40 -4.99 7.31
CA LYS A 20 7.83 -4.12 8.40
C LYS A 20 7.18 -2.74 8.27
N ALA A 21 6.91 -2.12 9.41
CA ALA A 21 6.56 -0.72 9.51
C ALA A 21 7.64 0.17 8.85
N VAL A 22 7.22 1.19 8.13
CA VAL A 22 8.15 2.10 7.43
C VAL A 22 8.79 3.09 8.41
N THR A 23 10.07 3.41 8.25
CA THR A 23 10.83 4.25 9.19
C THR A 23 10.95 5.72 8.76
N ASN A 24 10.37 6.09 7.63
CA ASN A 24 10.49 7.42 7.01
C ASN A 24 9.37 8.41 7.39
N GLY A 25 8.61 8.11 8.45
CA GLY A 25 7.48 8.94 8.89
C GLY A 25 6.23 8.88 8.01
N SER A 26 6.20 7.99 7.00
CA SER A 26 4.99 7.64 6.26
C SER A 26 4.28 6.43 6.87
N TYR A 27 3.28 5.90 6.18
CA TYR A 27 2.63 4.64 6.51
C TYR A 27 2.51 3.81 5.22
N ARG A 28 2.45 2.49 5.38
CA ARG A 28 2.34 1.53 4.28
C ARG A 28 1.06 0.72 4.45
N ASN A 29 0.37 0.46 3.35
CA ASN A 29 -0.82 -0.39 3.32
C ASN A 29 -0.72 -1.52 2.27
N HIS A 30 0.43 -1.67 1.64
CA HIS A 30 0.71 -2.68 0.61
C HIS A 30 1.97 -3.45 0.96
N CYS A 31 2.06 -4.69 0.47
CA CYS A 31 3.29 -5.47 0.57
C CYS A 31 4.38 -4.87 -0.33
N PRO A 32 5.63 -4.71 0.12
CA PRO A 32 6.70 -4.20 -0.72
C PRO A 32 7.12 -5.15 -1.84
N PHE A 33 6.79 -6.45 -1.72
CA PHE A 33 7.24 -7.48 -2.67
C PHE A 33 6.24 -7.74 -3.79
N CYS A 34 4.94 -7.87 -3.45
CA CYS A 34 3.89 -8.13 -4.45
C CYS A 34 2.97 -6.93 -4.68
N LEU A 35 3.13 -5.85 -3.92
CA LEU A 35 2.36 -4.61 -4.00
C LEU A 35 0.85 -4.73 -3.74
N TYR A 36 0.34 -5.91 -3.36
CA TYR A 36 -1.05 -6.05 -2.93
C TYR A 36 -1.30 -5.28 -1.64
N SER A 37 -2.43 -4.59 -1.57
CA SER A 37 -2.92 -3.90 -0.40
C SER A 37 -4.24 -4.49 0.12
N LYS A 38 -4.75 -3.93 1.21
CA LYS A 38 -6.07 -4.27 1.76
C LYS A 38 -6.96 -3.04 1.79
N HIS A 39 -8.23 -3.21 1.38
CA HIS A 39 -9.23 -2.15 1.37
C HIS A 39 -9.70 -1.89 2.80
N LEU A 40 -8.91 -1.11 3.53
CA LEU A 40 -9.18 -0.71 4.91
C LEU A 40 -9.81 0.67 5.01
N ASP A 41 -9.70 1.50 3.97
CA ASP A 41 -10.07 2.91 4.01
C ASP A 41 -11.31 3.23 3.17
N ASN A 42 -12.30 3.94 3.74
CA ASN A 42 -13.35 4.60 2.96
C ASN A 42 -12.81 5.93 2.40
N THR A 43 -12.14 6.67 3.27
CA THR A 43 -11.31 7.84 2.97
C THR A 43 -9.87 7.56 3.42
N PRO A 44 -8.84 8.03 2.69
CA PRO A 44 -7.46 7.66 2.98
C PRO A 44 -7.05 7.89 4.44
N GLY A 45 -6.67 6.80 5.14
CA GLY A 45 -6.27 6.83 6.55
C GLY A 45 -7.38 6.71 7.58
N ASP A 46 -8.65 6.54 7.20
CA ASP A 46 -9.74 6.38 8.19
C ASP A 46 -9.88 4.96 8.75
N ARG A 47 -9.32 3.94 8.06
CA ARG A 47 -9.38 2.52 8.43
C ARG A 47 -10.81 2.00 8.71
N ASN A 48 -11.84 2.63 8.14
CA ASN A 48 -13.25 2.36 8.42
C ASN A 48 -13.97 1.54 7.32
N SER A 49 -13.26 1.02 6.32
CA SER A 49 -13.88 0.22 5.27
C SER A 49 -14.33 -1.15 5.79
N LEU A 50 -15.62 -1.44 5.63
CA LEU A 50 -16.19 -2.75 5.92
C LEU A 50 -15.88 -3.78 4.83
N CYS A 51 -15.40 -3.35 3.66
CA CYS A 51 -15.12 -4.25 2.55
C CYS A 51 -13.99 -5.22 2.90
N LYS A 52 -12.86 -4.70 3.41
CA LYS A 52 -11.68 -5.50 3.80
C LYS A 52 -11.13 -6.42 2.71
N GLY A 53 -11.53 -6.24 1.46
CA GLY A 53 -11.07 -7.05 0.34
C GLY A 53 -9.61 -6.76 0.00
N LEU A 54 -8.92 -7.76 -0.54
CA LEU A 54 -7.62 -7.58 -1.18
C LEU A 54 -7.73 -6.56 -2.32
N MET A 55 -6.71 -5.73 -2.48
CA MET A 55 -6.58 -4.84 -3.62
C MET A 55 -5.32 -5.17 -4.40
N LYS A 56 -5.50 -5.49 -5.69
CA LYS A 56 -4.40 -5.76 -6.60
C LYS A 56 -3.75 -4.46 -7.07
N PRO A 57 -2.41 -4.42 -7.26
CA PRO A 57 -1.77 -3.36 -8.00
C PRO A 57 -2.26 -3.40 -9.46
N LEU A 58 -2.65 -2.26 -10.01
CA LEU A 58 -3.07 -2.11 -11.40
C LEU A 58 -2.04 -1.38 -12.25
N ASP A 59 -1.50 -0.29 -11.72
CA ASP A 59 -0.62 0.61 -12.47
C ASP A 59 0.23 1.48 -11.53
N LEU A 60 1.20 2.20 -12.10
CA LEU A 60 2.04 3.19 -11.42
C LEU A 60 1.79 4.58 -11.99
N GLU A 61 1.67 5.56 -11.09
CA GLU A 61 1.57 6.96 -11.45
C GLU A 61 2.62 7.78 -10.72
N TYR A 62 3.27 8.70 -11.42
CA TYR A 62 4.19 9.65 -10.82
C TYR A 62 3.53 11.01 -10.58
N SER A 63 3.83 11.64 -9.44
CA SER A 63 3.46 13.03 -9.18
C SER A 63 4.62 13.80 -8.56
N ASN A 64 4.80 15.07 -8.96
CA ASN A 64 5.88 15.94 -8.43
C ASN A 64 5.82 16.13 -6.91
N LYS A 65 4.62 16.07 -6.31
CA LYS A 65 4.44 16.31 -4.88
C LYS A 65 4.61 15.04 -4.03
N LYS A 66 4.23 13.87 -4.54
CA LYS A 66 4.18 12.63 -3.75
C LYS A 66 5.17 11.56 -4.23
N GLY A 67 5.81 11.73 -5.38
CA GLY A 67 6.61 10.71 -6.04
C GLY A 67 5.73 9.65 -6.72
N TYR A 68 6.28 8.45 -6.87
CA TYR A 68 5.54 7.29 -7.37
C TYR A 68 4.41 6.87 -6.44
N GLN A 69 3.29 6.49 -7.03
CA GLN A 69 2.10 6.00 -6.38
C GLN A 69 1.60 4.77 -7.12
N ILE A 70 1.20 3.75 -6.38
CA ILE A 70 0.60 2.54 -6.93
C ILE A 70 -0.90 2.77 -7.00
N ILE A 71 -1.49 2.52 -8.16
CA ILE A 71 -2.93 2.45 -8.37
C ILE A 71 -3.39 1.05 -7.99
N HIS A 72 -4.31 0.94 -7.04
CA HIS A 72 -4.86 -0.31 -6.55
C HIS A 72 -6.34 -0.43 -6.91
N GLN A 73 -6.80 -1.65 -7.22
CA GLN A 73 -8.22 -1.97 -7.37
C GLN A 73 -8.63 -3.07 -6.40
N CYS A 74 -9.68 -2.82 -5.62
CA CYS A 74 -10.27 -3.81 -4.74
C CYS A 74 -10.92 -4.93 -5.53
N LEU A 75 -10.55 -6.18 -5.24
CA LEU A 75 -11.08 -7.36 -5.90
C LEU A 75 -12.53 -7.68 -5.49
N GLN A 76 -13.03 -7.07 -4.43
CA GLN A 76 -14.37 -7.35 -3.90
C GLN A 76 -15.40 -6.28 -4.30
N CYS A 77 -15.02 -5.00 -4.31
CA CYS A 77 -15.96 -3.90 -4.62
C CYS A 77 -15.52 -2.99 -5.78
N ASN A 78 -14.42 -3.33 -6.47
CA ASN A 78 -13.86 -2.59 -7.61
C ASN A 78 -13.41 -1.15 -7.33
N LYS A 79 -13.44 -0.69 -6.08
CA LYS A 79 -12.93 0.64 -5.69
C LYS A 79 -11.45 0.79 -6.09
N ILE A 80 -11.13 1.93 -6.68
CA ILE A 80 -9.77 2.30 -7.05
C ILE A 80 -9.20 3.30 -6.03
N GLN A 81 -7.98 3.07 -5.58
CA GLN A 81 -7.27 3.96 -4.66
C GLN A 81 -5.79 4.06 -5.01
N LYS A 82 -5.16 5.19 -4.68
CA LYS A 82 -3.72 5.42 -4.87
C LYS A 82 -2.99 5.36 -3.54
N ASN A 83 -1.94 4.56 -3.46
CA ASN A 83 -1.07 4.49 -2.29
C ASN A 83 0.35 4.93 -2.67
N LYS A 84 0.99 5.73 -1.82
CA LYS A 84 2.34 6.23 -2.08
C LYS A 84 3.36 5.09 -1.95
N VAL A 85 4.33 5.06 -2.86
CA VAL A 85 5.49 4.17 -2.78
C VAL A 85 6.39 4.58 -1.61
N ALA A 86 6.76 3.60 -0.79
CA ALA A 86 7.69 3.77 0.31
C ALA A 86 9.13 3.69 -0.20
N VAL A 87 9.81 4.83 -0.10
CA VAL A 87 11.23 5.02 -0.43
C VAL A 87 11.98 5.56 0.79
N ASN A 88 13.30 5.38 0.84
CA ASN A 88 14.16 5.79 1.96
C ASN A 88 13.69 5.22 3.30
N SER A 89 13.33 3.93 3.34
CA SER A 89 12.86 3.26 4.55
C SER A 89 13.55 1.91 4.74
N ILE A 90 13.45 1.31 5.93
CA ILE A 90 14.09 0.03 6.26
C ILE A 90 13.68 -1.14 5.34
N GLN A 91 12.57 -0.98 4.62
CA GLN A 91 12.08 -1.95 3.65
C GLN A 91 11.41 -1.15 2.54
N GLU A 92 12.07 -0.92 1.42
CA GLU A 92 11.51 -0.19 0.27
C GLU A 92 10.56 -1.06 -0.54
N ASP A 93 9.77 -0.46 -1.42
CA ASP A 93 8.92 -1.21 -2.35
C ASP A 93 9.70 -1.63 -3.60
N ASP A 94 9.51 -2.88 -4.02
CA ASP A 94 10.07 -3.42 -5.26
C ASP A 94 9.13 -3.17 -6.45
N PHE A 95 8.81 -1.91 -6.69
CA PHE A 95 7.79 -1.55 -7.67
C PHE A 95 8.28 -1.63 -9.13
N ILE A 96 9.59 -1.54 -9.36
CA ILE A 96 10.15 -1.67 -10.70
C ILE A 96 10.00 -3.11 -11.18
N THR A 97 10.40 -4.09 -10.36
CA THR A 97 10.32 -5.51 -10.71
C THR A 97 8.88 -5.93 -10.95
N VAL A 98 7.92 -5.44 -10.16
CA VAL A 98 6.52 -5.86 -10.29
C VAL A 98 5.81 -5.31 -11.53
N PHE A 99 6.19 -4.12 -12.01
CA PHE A 99 5.50 -3.45 -13.13
C PHE A 99 6.25 -3.50 -14.47
N TYR A 100 7.54 -3.82 -14.46
CA TYR A 100 8.39 -3.80 -15.67
C TYR A 100 9.15 -5.11 -15.93
N SER A 101 8.82 -6.20 -15.23
CA SER A 101 9.23 -7.57 -15.59
C SER A 101 8.39 -8.14 -16.72
#